data_AF-I6PBY5-F1
#
_entry.id   AF-I6PBY5-F1
#
_cell.length_a   1.000
_cell.length_b   1.000
_cell.length_c   1.000
_cell.angle_alpha   90.00
_cell.angle_beta   90.00
_cell.angle_gamma   90.00
#
_symmetry.space_group_name_H-M   'P 1'
#
loop_
_entity.id
_entity.type
_entity.pdbx_description
1 polymer ?
#
loop_
_entity_poly.entity_id
_entity_poly.type
_entity_poly.pdbx_seq_one_letter_code
_entity_poly.pdbx_strand_id
1 'polypeptide(L)'
;GTVFREPIICRNVPRLVPGWTKPICIGRHAFGDQYRATDTVVQGPGKLKLVFVPDGHDQRTELEVFNFTGAGGVALSMYNTDESIRAFAEASMSTAYQKKWPLYLSTKNTILKIYDGRFKDIFQEV
;
A
#
# COMPACT_ATOMS: atom_id res chain seq x y z
N GLY A 1 2.36 -9.39 4.84
CA GLY A 1 1.44 -10.48 4.49
C GLY A 1 0.09 -9.89 4.13
N THR A 2 -0.86 -10.73 3.76
CA THR A 2 -2.23 -10.30 3.43
C THR A 2 -3.14 -10.50 4.64
N VAL A 3 -3.95 -9.50 4.94
CA VAL A 3 -4.93 -9.57 6.03
C VAL A 3 -6.32 -9.39 5.48
N PHE A 4 -7.15 -10.43 5.58
CA PHE A 4 -8.56 -10.37 5.26
C PHE A 4 -9.38 -10.19 6.54
N ARG A 5 -10.29 -9.21 6.55
CA ARG A 5 -11.22 -8.99 7.65
C ARG A 5 -12.64 -9.01 7.13
N GLU A 6 -13.44 -9.90 7.69
CA GLU A 6 -14.86 -10.04 7.38
C GLU A 6 -15.67 -9.80 8.67
N PRO A 7 -16.71 -8.95 8.64
CA PRO A 7 -17.53 -8.72 9.82
C PRO A 7 -18.45 -9.91 10.09
N ILE A 8 -18.64 -10.22 11.36
CA ILE A 8 -19.70 -11.13 11.81
C ILE A 8 -21.00 -10.33 11.86
N ILE A 9 -22.03 -10.78 11.15
CA ILE A 9 -23.33 -10.12 11.14
C ILE A 9 -24.19 -10.65 12.30
N CYS A 10 -24.40 -9.83 13.32
CA CYS A 10 -25.28 -10.12 14.45
C CYS A 10 -26.73 -9.73 14.13
N ARG A 11 -27.69 -10.64 14.39
CA ARG A 11 -29.13 -10.39 14.10
C ARG A 11 -29.73 -9.27 14.95
N ASN A 12 -29.20 -9.02 16.14
CA ASN A 12 -29.72 -8.11 17.15
C ASN A 12 -28.97 -6.76 17.24
N VAL A 13 -27.93 -6.56 16.42
CA VAL A 13 -27.18 -5.29 16.39
C VAL A 13 -27.59 -4.51 15.14
N PRO A 14 -28.08 -3.26 15.26
CA PRO A 14 -28.44 -2.44 14.12
C PRO A 14 -27.25 -2.19 13.18
N ARG A 15 -27.47 -2.28 11.87
CA ARG A 15 -26.46 -2.01 10.85
C ARG A 15 -26.36 -0.51 10.58
N LEU A 16 -25.13 0.01 10.54
CA LEU A 16 -24.87 1.43 10.24
C LEU A 16 -25.17 1.78 8.77
N VAL A 17 -25.00 0.82 7.86
CA VAL A 17 -25.31 0.97 6.42
C VAL A 17 -26.49 0.06 6.08
N PRO A 18 -27.72 0.59 5.98
CA PRO A 18 -28.93 -0.23 5.85
C PRO A 18 -28.95 -1.13 4.60
N GLY A 19 -28.36 -0.66 3.49
CA GLY A 19 -28.29 -1.40 2.23
C GLY A 19 -27.32 -2.60 2.24
N TRP A 20 -26.45 -2.72 3.24
CA TRP A 20 -25.51 -3.84 3.34
C TRP A 20 -26.19 -5.04 3.98
N THR A 21 -26.61 -5.98 3.14
CA THR A 21 -27.28 -7.24 3.54
C THR A 21 -26.33 -8.44 3.61
N LYS A 22 -25.13 -8.32 3.03
CA LYS A 22 -24.08 -9.34 3.04
C LYS A 22 -22.79 -8.75 3.61
N PRO A 23 -21.93 -9.56 4.25
CA PRO A 23 -20.66 -9.08 4.77
C PRO A 23 -19.73 -8.69 3.61
N ILE A 24 -18.90 -7.68 3.84
CA ILE A 24 -17.85 -7.27 2.92
C ILE A 24 -16.52 -7.67 3.55
N CYS A 25 -15.74 -8.47 2.83
CA CYS A 25 -14.39 -8.79 3.23
C CYS A 25 -13.43 -7.70 2.73
N ILE A 26 -12.65 -7.12 3.63
CA ILE A 26 -11.62 -6.15 3.30
C ILE A 26 -10.26 -6.86 3.35
N GLY A 27 -9.64 -7.03 2.18
CA GLY A 27 -8.24 -7.44 2.05
C GLY A 27 -7.32 -6.24 2.16
N ARG A 28 -6.35 -6.29 3.07
CA ARG A 28 -5.30 -5.28 3.22
C ARG A 28 -3.94 -5.90 2.94
N HIS A 29 -3.13 -5.17 2.20
CA HIS A 29 -1.70 -5.43 2.14
C HIS A 29 -1.06 -4.98 3.46
N ALA A 30 -0.43 -5.90 4.18
CA ALA A 30 0.17 -5.69 5.49
C ALA A 30 1.65 -6.06 5.50
N PHE A 31 2.32 -5.97 4.36
CA PHE A 31 3.78 -5.97 4.26
C PHE A 31 4.22 -4.61 3.74
N GLY A 32 5.44 -4.19 4.13
CA GLY A 32 5.99 -2.90 3.69
C GLY A 32 5.08 -1.75 4.12
N ASP A 33 4.86 -0.81 3.19
CA ASP A 33 3.97 0.34 3.37
C ASP A 33 4.22 1.06 4.71
N GLN A 34 3.18 1.66 5.29
CA GLN A 34 3.23 2.36 6.58
C GLN A 34 3.65 1.45 7.75
N TYR A 35 3.51 0.13 7.62
CA TYR A 35 3.86 -0.81 8.69
C TYR A 35 5.36 -1.03 8.83
N ARG A 36 6.15 -0.76 7.78
CA ARG A 36 7.61 -0.85 7.78
C ARG A 36 8.25 0.37 7.13
N ALA A 37 7.58 1.50 7.21
CA ALA A 37 8.08 2.75 6.67
C ALA A 37 9.26 3.25 7.52
N THR A 38 10.17 3.95 6.86
CA THR A 38 11.22 4.71 7.54
C THR A 38 10.78 6.16 7.61
N ASP A 39 10.71 6.70 8.82
CA ASP A 39 10.35 8.08 9.07
C ASP A 39 11.41 8.82 9.89
N THR A 40 11.41 10.14 9.78
CA THR A 40 12.34 10.99 10.53
C THR A 40 11.80 12.40 10.72
N VAL A 41 12.24 13.04 11.79
CA VAL A 41 12.06 14.49 12.02
C VAL A 41 13.27 15.21 11.42
N VAL A 42 13.00 16.13 10.50
CA VAL A 42 14.01 17.01 9.89
C VAL A 42 14.05 18.32 10.68
N GLN A 43 15.24 18.75 11.11
CA GLN A 43 15.43 20.01 11.85
C GLN A 43 16.23 21.01 11.01
N GLY A 44 15.67 22.20 10.81
CA GLY A 44 16.29 23.28 10.05
C GLY A 44 16.26 23.10 8.52
N PRO A 45 16.90 24.03 7.79
CA PRO A 45 16.95 24.02 6.34
C PRO A 45 17.92 22.97 5.79
N GLY A 46 17.57 22.36 4.65
CA GLY A 46 18.40 21.34 3.99
C GLY A 46 17.67 20.58 2.88
N LYS A 47 18.42 19.90 2.01
CA LYS A 47 17.86 19.06 0.95
C LYS A 47 17.68 17.63 1.42
N LEU A 48 16.44 17.14 1.35
CA LEU A 48 16.12 15.73 1.54
C LEU A 48 16.15 15.02 0.18
N LYS A 49 16.91 13.94 0.11
CA LYS A 49 17.03 13.08 -1.07
C LYS A 49 16.68 11.63 -0.72
N LEU A 50 16.11 10.92 -1.68
CA LEU A 50 15.99 9.46 -1.68
C LEU A 50 17.12 8.90 -2.55
N VAL A 51 17.97 8.06 -1.96
CA VAL A 51 19.13 7.49 -2.64
C VAL A 51 19.00 5.98 -2.69
N PHE A 52 19.08 5.42 -3.90
CA PHE A 52 19.15 3.98 -4.11
C PHE A 52 20.58 3.62 -4.56
N VAL A 53 21.20 2.71 -3.82
CA VAL A 53 22.55 2.21 -4.07
C VAL A 53 22.45 0.75 -4.47
N PRO A 54 22.62 0.41 -5.76
CA PRO A 54 22.59 -0.98 -6.20
C PRO A 54 23.84 -1.73 -5.72
N ASP A 55 23.66 -3.01 -5.36
CA ASP A 55 24.78 -3.89 -5.06
C ASP A 55 25.55 -4.21 -6.35
N GLY A 56 26.88 -4.08 -6.32
CA GLY A 56 27.75 -4.45 -7.44
C GLY A 56 27.75 -3.50 -8.64
N HIS A 57 27.04 -2.37 -8.57
CA HIS A 57 27.05 -1.34 -9.61
C HIS A 57 27.36 0.04 -8.99
N ASP A 58 28.20 0.84 -9.66
CA ASP A 58 28.58 2.17 -9.16
C ASP A 58 27.50 3.23 -9.39
N GLN A 59 26.50 2.95 -10.24
CA GLN A 59 25.50 3.93 -10.61
C GLN A 59 24.40 4.04 -9.56
N ARG A 60 24.51 5.06 -8.71
CA ARG A 60 23.50 5.41 -7.72
C ARG A 60 22.37 6.20 -8.35
N THR A 61 21.14 5.97 -7.88
CA THR A 61 20.00 6.82 -8.23
C THR A 61 19.76 7.79 -7.07
N GLU A 62 19.76 9.10 -7.35
CA GLU A 62 19.41 10.14 -6.39
C GLU A 62 18.17 10.89 -6.85
N LEU A 63 17.14 10.94 -6.00
CA LEU A 63 15.91 11.67 -6.25
C LEU A 63 15.75 12.75 -5.18
N GLU A 64 15.65 14.02 -5.58
CA GLU A 64 15.32 15.08 -4.63
C GLU A 64 13.86 14.92 -4.19
N VAL A 65 13.64 14.79 -2.89
CA VAL A 65 12.30 14.66 -2.30
C VAL A 65 11.76 16.06 -2.01
N PHE A 66 12.54 16.87 -1.30
CA PHE A 66 12.15 18.22 -0.91
C PHE A 66 13.35 19.04 -0.45
N ASN A 67 13.29 20.36 -0.63
CA ASN A 67 14.25 21.30 -0.07
C ASN A 67 13.61 22.07 1.09
N PHE A 68 13.97 21.73 2.31
CA PHE A 68 13.53 22.44 3.52
C PHE A 68 14.20 23.81 3.59
N THR A 69 13.40 24.86 3.70
CA THR A 69 13.88 26.25 3.84
C THR A 69 13.56 26.86 5.21
N GLY A 70 12.68 26.22 5.98
CA GLY A 70 12.19 26.70 7.27
C GLY A 70 12.74 25.91 8.47
N ALA A 71 11.96 25.87 9.55
CA ALA A 71 12.34 25.26 10.83
C ALA A 71 12.53 23.73 10.77
N GLY A 72 12.07 23.06 9.71
CA GLY A 72 12.15 21.61 9.54
C GLY A 72 10.82 20.99 9.16
N GLY A 73 10.61 19.72 9.49
CA GLY A 73 9.38 18.99 9.22
C GLY A 73 9.53 17.49 9.51
N VAL A 74 8.71 16.68 8.85
CA VAL A 74 8.78 15.21 8.92
C VAL A 74 8.88 14.63 7.52
N ALA A 75 9.55 13.48 7.42
CA ALA A 75 9.65 12.72 6.18
C ALA A 75 9.28 11.26 6.44
N LEU A 76 8.69 10.63 5.43
CA LEU A 76 8.26 9.24 5.44
C LEU A 76 8.64 8.61 4.09
N SER A 77 9.26 7.45 4.11
CA SER A 77 9.51 6.63 2.93
C SER A 77 8.96 5.23 3.12
N MET A 78 8.21 4.77 2.12
CA MET A 78 7.57 3.45 2.10
C MET A 78 8.13 2.64 0.93
N TYR A 79 8.12 1.32 1.07
CA TYR A 79 8.52 0.40 0.02
C TYR A 79 7.60 -0.82 -0.01
N ASN A 80 7.65 -1.51 -1.13
CA ASN A 80 7.12 -2.86 -1.32
C ASN A 80 7.94 -3.61 -2.35
N THR A 81 7.76 -4.93 -2.40
CA THR A 81 8.39 -5.79 -3.39
C THR A 81 7.33 -6.42 -4.29
N ASP A 82 7.70 -6.69 -5.53
CA ASP A 82 6.79 -7.29 -6.51
C ASP A 82 6.27 -8.66 -6.05
N GLU A 83 7.09 -9.45 -5.34
CA GLU A 83 6.71 -10.75 -4.81
C GLU A 83 5.59 -10.61 -3.77
N SER A 84 5.71 -9.61 -2.87
CA SER A 84 4.68 -9.36 -1.86
C SER A 84 3.37 -8.88 -2.49
N ILE A 85 3.47 -8.03 -3.52
CA ILE A 85 2.30 -7.53 -4.26
C ILE A 85 1.61 -8.67 -4.99
N ARG A 86 2.36 -9.54 -5.67
CA ARG A 86 1.83 -10.69 -6.41
C ARG A 86 1.16 -11.69 -5.48
N ALA A 87 1.82 -12.04 -4.37
CA ALA A 87 1.22 -12.91 -3.36
C ALA A 87 -0.09 -12.33 -2.81
N PHE A 88 -0.18 -11.00 -2.67
CA PHE A 88 -1.43 -10.34 -2.26
C PHE A 88 -2.52 -10.42 -3.33
N ALA A 89 -2.18 -10.24 -4.61
CA ALA A 89 -3.11 -10.41 -5.72
C ALA A 89 -3.65 -11.84 -5.77
N GLU A 90 -2.78 -12.84 -5.77
CA GLU A 90 -3.13 -14.27 -5.80
C GLU A 90 -4.02 -14.67 -4.63
N ALA A 91 -3.68 -14.23 -3.41
CA ALA A 91 -4.49 -14.49 -2.22
C ALA A 91 -5.88 -13.85 -2.32
N SER A 92 -5.96 -12.63 -2.87
CA SER A 92 -7.23 -11.91 -3.05
C SER A 92 -8.13 -12.57 -4.07
N MET A 93 -7.57 -12.98 -5.22
CA MET A 93 -8.31 -13.68 -6.27
C MET A 93 -8.76 -15.06 -5.82
N SER A 94 -7.89 -15.82 -5.14
CA SER A 94 -8.23 -17.14 -4.58
C SER A 94 -9.37 -17.03 -3.57
N THR A 95 -9.31 -16.05 -2.68
CA THR A 95 -10.35 -15.81 -1.67
C THR A 95 -11.69 -15.43 -2.31
N ALA A 96 -11.66 -14.54 -3.30
CA ALA A 96 -12.87 -14.12 -4.03
C ALA A 96 -13.49 -15.29 -4.80
N TYR A 97 -12.66 -16.10 -5.47
CA TYR A 97 -13.10 -17.28 -6.21
C TYR A 97 -13.76 -18.31 -5.30
N GLN A 98 -13.12 -18.67 -4.18
CA GLN A 98 -13.68 -19.61 -3.20
C GLN A 98 -15.03 -19.14 -2.63
N LYS A 99 -15.15 -17.83 -2.35
CA LYS A 99 -16.39 -17.23 -1.85
C LYS A 99 -17.43 -16.98 -2.94
N LYS A 100 -17.07 -17.10 -4.21
CA LYS A 100 -17.89 -16.73 -5.38
C LYS A 100 -18.34 -15.26 -5.30
N TRP A 101 -17.44 -14.37 -4.91
CA TRP A 101 -17.71 -12.94 -4.71
C TRP A 101 -17.01 -12.09 -5.78
N PRO A 102 -17.57 -10.93 -6.11
CA PRO A 102 -16.85 -9.95 -6.92
C PRO A 102 -15.62 -9.43 -6.15
N LEU A 103 -14.53 -9.23 -6.87
CA LEU A 103 -13.30 -8.64 -6.35
C LEU A 103 -13.14 -7.23 -6.91
N TYR A 104 -12.81 -6.29 -6.03
CA TYR A 104 -12.51 -4.91 -6.41
C TYR A 104 -11.15 -4.52 -5.83
N LEU A 105 -10.25 -4.08 -6.71
CA LEU A 105 -9.01 -3.44 -6.32
C LEU A 105 -9.24 -1.94 -6.19
N SER A 106 -8.83 -1.34 -5.08
CA SER A 106 -8.84 0.10 -4.89
C SER A 106 -7.41 0.58 -4.66
N THR A 107 -6.96 1.49 -5.52
CA THR A 107 -5.66 2.17 -5.42
C THR A 107 -5.83 3.65 -5.75
N LYS A 108 -4.80 4.45 -5.46
CA LYS A 108 -4.73 5.88 -5.77
C LYS A 108 -3.70 6.14 -6.87
N ASN A 109 -3.66 5.28 -7.89
CA ASN A 109 -2.67 5.32 -8.98
C ASN A 109 -2.72 6.60 -9.85
N THR A 110 -3.77 7.41 -9.77
CA THR A 110 -3.78 8.74 -10.42
C THR A 110 -2.84 9.74 -9.73
N ILE A 111 -2.60 9.56 -8.43
CA ILE A 111 -1.70 10.38 -7.62
C ILE A 111 -0.36 9.65 -7.41
N LEU A 112 -0.41 8.39 -6.95
CA LEU A 112 0.75 7.53 -6.76
C LEU A 112 1.04 6.71 -8.02
N LYS A 113 1.37 7.40 -9.12
CA LYS A 113 1.47 6.80 -10.46
C LYS A 113 2.43 5.61 -10.54
N ILE A 114 3.58 5.68 -9.86
CA ILE A 114 4.58 4.62 -9.90
C ILE A 114 4.26 3.54 -8.86
N TYR A 115 4.09 3.92 -7.60
CA TYR A 115 3.91 2.97 -6.49
C TYR A 115 2.60 2.18 -6.61
N ASP A 116 1.45 2.87 -6.64
CA ASP A 116 0.14 2.22 -6.79
C ASP A 116 -0.09 1.74 -8.22
N GLY A 117 0.60 2.34 -9.21
CA GLY A 117 0.63 1.82 -10.57
C GLY A 117 1.22 0.41 -10.63
N ARG A 118 2.31 0.15 -9.90
CA ARG A 118 2.92 -1.18 -9.85
C ARG A 118 1.97 -2.22 -9.25
N PHE A 119 1.21 -1.85 -8.21
CA PHE A 119 0.13 -2.70 -7.69
C PHE A 119 -0.92 -2.99 -8.76
N LYS A 120 -1.41 -1.95 -9.45
CA LYS A 120 -2.41 -2.09 -10.53
C LYS A 120 -1.93 -3.07 -11.60
N ASP A 121 -0.70 -2.89 -12.05
CA ASP A 121 -0.15 -3.65 -13.16
C ASP A 121 0.05 -5.12 -12.76
N ILE A 122 0.61 -5.40 -11.58
CA ILE A 122 0.75 -6.78 -11.09
C ILE A 122 -0.61 -7.46 -10.89
N PHE A 123 -1.61 -6.74 -10.37
CA PHE A 123 -2.97 -7.29 -10.24
C PHE A 123 -3.65 -7.56 -11.59
N GLN A 124 -3.23 -6.93 -12.68
CA GLN A 124 -3.71 -7.21 -14.03
C GLN A 124 -3.01 -8.40 -14.67
N GLU A 125 -1.79 -8.71 -14.23
CA GLU A 125 -1.00 -9.86 -14.71
C GLU A 125 -1.43 -11.20 -14.10
N VAL A 126 -1.93 -11.18 -12.86
CA VAL A 126 -2.44 -12.36 -12.12
C VAL A 126 -3.85 -12.68 -12.57
#